data_AF-A0A1U7GK96-F1
#
_entry.id   AF-A0A1U7GK96-F1
#
_cell.length_a   1.000
_cell.length_b   1.000
_cell.length_c   1.000
_cell.angle_alpha   90.00
_cell.angle_beta   90.00
_cell.angle_gamma   90.00
#
_symmetry.space_group_name_H-M   'P 1'
#
loop_
_entity.id
_entity.type
_entity.pdbx_description
1 polymer ?
#
loop_
_entity_poly.entity_id
_entity_poly.type
_entity_poly.pdbx_seq_one_letter_code
_entity_poly.pdbx_strand_id
1 'polypeptide(L)'
;MKIWKLVLALGVLLAAAARSDAGSIAITDLYNTGVDAAHNPLANGAIDNHYTLSTNPSGVTTPIVYRNPAWVANAPASGSDLAAQWIAPSSSSVPDGTYTYTTSFTLGAGALIPSVEIGGRFTADDQIINVYLNGHALGIGTSGDEIYGHWFNFSIANSAYFLAGTTNYLAFETKNTHGSVNGLIVQMTGSYNAVPEPASVAMMGLGGVAALAFGRRRIKARA
;
A
#
# COMPACT_ATOMS: atom_id res chain seq x y z
N MET A 1 -56.99 -8.81 -29.25
CA MET A 1 -56.37 -7.72 -28.46
C MET A 1 -54.96 -8.17 -28.10
N LYS A 2 -53.93 -7.44 -28.58
CA LYS A 2 -52.55 -7.92 -28.76
C LYS A 2 -51.79 -8.03 -27.43
N ILE A 3 -51.35 -9.24 -27.10
CA ILE A 3 -50.53 -9.65 -25.93
C ILE A 3 -49.11 -9.01 -25.91
N TRP A 4 -48.77 -8.21 -26.91
CA TRP A 4 -47.40 -7.75 -27.14
C TRP A 4 -47.04 -6.46 -26.38
N LYS A 5 -48.02 -5.82 -25.74
CA LYS A 5 -47.78 -4.60 -24.94
C LYS A 5 -47.25 -4.87 -23.53
N LEU A 6 -47.22 -6.13 -23.06
CA LEU A 6 -46.70 -6.46 -21.72
C LEU A 6 -45.19 -6.69 -21.65
N VAL A 7 -44.48 -6.85 -22.78
CA VAL A 7 -43.04 -7.17 -22.77
C VAL A 7 -42.15 -5.93 -22.68
N LEU A 8 -42.68 -4.72 -22.95
CA LEU A 8 -41.90 -3.48 -22.84
C LEU A 8 -41.96 -2.80 -21.47
N ALA A 9 -42.88 -3.20 -20.58
CA ALA A 9 -43.01 -2.57 -19.26
C ALA A 9 -42.15 -3.24 -18.17
N LEU A 10 -41.55 -4.41 -18.45
CA LEU A 10 -40.71 -5.14 -17.49
C LEU A 10 -39.20 -4.99 -17.74
N GLY A 11 -38.80 -4.27 -18.81
CA GLY A 11 -37.39 -4.12 -19.20
C GLY A 11 -36.67 -2.89 -18.65
N VAL A 12 -37.39 -1.96 -18.00
CA VAL A 12 -36.83 -0.66 -17.55
C VAL A 12 -36.83 -0.50 -16.03
N LEU A 13 -37.37 -1.45 -15.26
CA LEU A 13 -37.46 -1.36 -13.80
C LEU A 13 -36.41 -2.18 -13.02
N LEU A 14 -35.39 -2.71 -13.70
CA LEU A 14 -34.22 -3.34 -13.09
C LEU A 14 -32.92 -2.66 -13.53
N ALA A 15 -32.93 -1.34 -13.72
CA ALA A 15 -31.76 -0.54 -13.39
C ALA A 15 -31.71 -0.47 -11.86
N ALA A 16 -31.41 -1.60 -11.22
CA ALA A 16 -31.01 -1.60 -9.83
C ALA A 16 -29.82 -0.65 -9.77
N ALA A 17 -30.01 0.52 -9.18
CA ALA A 17 -28.93 1.34 -8.70
C ALA A 17 -28.15 0.42 -7.77
N ALA A 18 -27.09 -0.20 -8.29
CA ALA A 18 -26.06 -0.80 -7.47
C ALA A 18 -25.54 0.37 -6.64
N ARG A 19 -26.06 0.49 -5.42
CA ARG A 19 -25.42 1.31 -4.41
C ARG A 19 -24.03 0.70 -4.27
N SER A 20 -23.05 1.35 -4.87
CA SER A 20 -21.65 1.10 -4.59
C SER A 20 -21.42 1.59 -3.17
N ASP A 21 -21.73 0.75 -2.18
CA ASP A 21 -21.14 0.92 -0.88
C ASP A 21 -19.65 0.69 -1.11
N ALA A 22 -18.91 1.79 -1.25
CA ALA A 22 -17.48 1.76 -1.42
C ALA A 22 -16.91 1.28 -0.09
N GLY A 23 -16.74 -0.04 0.05
CA GLY A 23 -16.15 -0.64 1.23
C GLY A 23 -14.71 -0.16 1.37
N SER A 24 -14.30 0.15 2.60
CA SER A 24 -12.88 0.35 2.92
C SER A 24 -12.15 -0.99 2.77
N ILE A 25 -11.14 -0.99 1.90
CA ILE A 25 -10.27 -2.12 1.59
C ILE A 25 -8.91 -1.83 2.22
N ALA A 26 -8.42 -2.75 3.06
CA ALA A 26 -7.08 -2.64 3.63
C ALA A 26 -6.00 -2.91 2.56
N ILE A 27 -4.89 -2.15 2.64
CA ILE A 27 -3.69 -2.39 1.82
C ILE A 27 -2.85 -3.46 2.52
N THR A 28 -3.19 -4.72 2.28
CA THR A 28 -2.62 -5.87 3.02
C THR A 28 -1.16 -6.18 2.68
N ASP A 29 -0.65 -5.66 1.58
CA ASP A 29 0.75 -5.76 1.15
C ASP A 29 1.58 -4.51 1.51
N LEU A 30 1.04 -3.62 2.35
CA LEU A 30 1.80 -2.55 2.98
C LEU A 30 2.52 -3.10 4.22
N TYR A 31 3.82 -3.35 4.09
CA TYR A 31 4.62 -3.94 5.17
C TYR A 31 5.28 -2.87 6.05
N ASN A 32 5.26 -3.12 7.37
CA ASN A 32 6.09 -2.41 8.33
C ASN A 32 7.55 -2.83 8.21
N THR A 33 8.47 -2.08 8.83
CA THR A 33 9.88 -2.48 8.83
C THR A 33 10.10 -3.75 9.64
N GLY A 34 10.98 -4.63 9.17
CA GLY A 34 11.50 -5.79 9.89
C GLY A 34 10.46 -6.87 10.17
N VAL A 35 9.53 -7.10 9.25
CA VAL A 35 8.53 -8.18 9.33
C VAL A 35 8.64 -9.16 8.16
N ASP A 36 8.11 -10.37 8.35
CA ASP A 36 7.98 -11.35 7.28
C ASP A 36 6.72 -11.12 6.42
N ALA A 37 6.49 -11.98 5.43
CA ALA A 37 5.32 -11.88 4.55
C ALA A 37 3.97 -12.10 5.28
N ALA A 38 3.99 -12.67 6.48
CA ALA A 38 2.84 -12.88 7.35
C ALA A 38 2.74 -11.78 8.42
N HIS A 39 3.45 -10.66 8.25
CA HIS A 39 3.48 -9.52 9.19
C HIS A 39 4.01 -9.88 10.59
N ASN A 40 4.76 -10.98 10.73
CA ASN A 40 5.41 -11.33 12.00
C ASN A 40 6.78 -10.67 12.12
N PRO A 41 7.20 -10.26 13.32
CA PRO A 41 8.51 -9.64 13.51
C PRO A 41 9.64 -10.61 13.18
N LEU A 42 10.61 -10.14 12.42
CA LEU A 42 11.84 -10.87 12.10
C LEU A 42 12.82 -10.86 13.29
N ALA A 43 13.71 -11.86 13.31
CA ALA A 43 14.78 -11.95 14.29
C ALA A 43 15.89 -10.91 14.02
N ASN A 44 16.64 -10.54 15.06
CA ASN A 44 17.79 -9.65 14.92
C ASN A 44 18.82 -10.23 13.93
N GLY A 45 19.32 -9.39 13.02
CA GLY A 45 20.25 -9.78 11.95
C GLY A 45 19.60 -10.37 10.71
N ALA A 46 18.28 -10.61 10.71
CA ALA A 46 17.58 -11.08 9.52
C ALA A 46 17.44 -9.97 8.46
N ILE A 47 17.49 -10.33 7.18
CA ILE A 47 17.22 -9.41 6.07
C ILE A 47 15.74 -9.07 6.03
N ASP A 48 15.41 -7.79 5.88
CA ASP A 48 14.06 -7.35 5.52
C ASP A 48 13.92 -7.39 3.98
N ASN A 49 13.03 -8.25 3.48
CA ASN A 49 12.80 -8.41 2.04
C ASN A 49 11.78 -7.42 1.46
N HIS A 50 11.12 -6.62 2.29
CA HIS A 50 10.10 -5.65 1.89
C HIS A 50 10.66 -4.25 1.69
N TYR A 51 11.90 -4.02 2.13
CA TYR A 51 12.60 -2.76 2.01
C TYR A 51 13.90 -2.92 1.23
N THR A 52 14.23 -1.90 0.46
CA THR A 52 15.52 -1.77 -0.23
C THR A 52 16.17 -0.44 0.12
N LEU A 53 17.49 -0.40 0.13
CA LEU A 53 18.27 0.82 0.22
C LEU A 53 18.63 1.28 -1.18
N SER A 54 17.83 2.19 -1.72
CA SER A 54 17.92 2.62 -3.13
C SER A 54 19.03 3.64 -3.38
N THR A 55 19.33 4.49 -2.39
CA THR A 55 20.46 5.42 -2.40
C THR A 55 21.07 5.46 -1.00
N ASN A 56 22.37 5.24 -0.90
CA ASN A 56 23.10 5.32 0.38
C ASN A 56 24.63 5.35 0.14
N PRO A 57 25.40 5.94 1.07
CA PRO A 57 26.85 5.99 0.97
C PRO A 57 27.55 4.67 1.35
N SER A 58 26.87 3.69 1.94
CA SER A 58 27.48 2.39 2.31
C SER A 58 27.49 1.36 1.17
N GLY A 59 26.79 1.61 0.06
CA GLY A 59 26.67 0.69 -1.07
C GLY A 59 25.83 -0.56 -0.80
N VAL A 60 25.15 -0.64 0.35
CA VAL A 60 24.29 -1.77 0.73
C VAL A 60 22.93 -1.61 0.07
N THR A 61 22.34 -2.69 -0.44
CA THR A 61 21.04 -2.66 -1.11
C THR A 61 19.90 -3.24 -0.29
N THR A 62 20.20 -4.07 0.70
CA THR A 62 19.20 -4.77 1.53
C THR A 62 19.46 -4.49 3.00
N PRO A 63 18.52 -3.85 3.72
CA PRO A 63 18.68 -3.61 5.14
C PRO A 63 18.44 -4.89 5.95
N ILE A 64 18.98 -4.90 7.17
CA ILE A 64 18.82 -5.98 8.14
C ILE A 64 18.10 -5.46 9.38
N VAL A 65 17.39 -6.34 10.08
CA VAL A 65 16.90 -6.03 11.42
C VAL A 65 18.07 -5.82 12.37
N TYR A 66 18.06 -4.69 13.08
CA TYR A 66 19.08 -4.39 14.07
C TYR A 66 18.47 -3.83 15.35
N ARG A 67 18.89 -4.35 16.49
CA ARG A 67 18.40 -3.94 17.82
C ARG A 67 19.45 -3.12 18.55
N ASN A 68 19.09 -1.89 18.88
CA ASN A 68 19.87 -1.01 19.73
C ASN A 68 19.06 -0.68 21.01
N PRO A 69 19.59 -0.94 22.22
CA PRO A 69 18.91 -0.61 23.47
C PRO A 69 18.61 0.89 23.68
N ALA A 70 19.33 1.79 23.00
CA ALA A 70 19.11 3.24 23.09
C ALA A 70 17.92 3.74 22.26
N TRP A 71 17.48 2.96 21.28
CA TRP A 71 16.38 3.33 20.39
C TRP A 71 15.01 3.04 21.01
N VAL A 72 13.96 3.64 20.46
CA VAL A 72 12.59 3.26 20.84
C VAL A 72 12.43 1.75 20.71
N ALA A 73 11.73 1.16 21.68
CA ALA A 73 11.48 -0.26 21.68
C ALA A 73 10.79 -0.65 20.36
N ASN A 74 11.29 -1.74 19.75
CA ASN A 74 10.60 -2.39 18.64
C ASN A 74 9.13 -2.61 19.02
N ALA A 75 8.21 -2.27 18.11
CA ALA A 75 6.78 -2.41 18.38
C ALA A 75 6.42 -3.90 18.47
N PRO A 76 6.11 -4.41 19.68
CA PRO A 76 5.87 -5.83 19.85
C PRO A 76 4.38 -6.09 19.66
N ALA A 77 4.04 -6.89 18.68
CA ALA A 77 2.85 -7.72 18.78
C ALA A 77 2.93 -8.77 17.67
N SER A 78 3.56 -9.90 17.99
CA SER A 78 3.25 -11.15 17.30
C SER A 78 1.72 -11.24 17.15
N GLY A 79 1.21 -11.30 15.92
CA GLY A 79 -0.22 -11.38 15.64
C GLY A 79 -0.99 -10.05 15.52
N SER A 80 -0.32 -8.90 15.38
CA SER A 80 -0.98 -7.64 14.98
C SER A 80 -0.37 -7.09 13.69
N ASP A 81 -1.19 -6.43 12.88
CA ASP A 81 -0.77 -5.65 11.69
C ASP A 81 0.17 -4.46 12.04
N LEU A 82 0.51 -4.32 13.32
CA LEU A 82 1.34 -3.27 13.89
C LEU A 82 2.72 -3.78 14.33
N ALA A 83 3.11 -5.03 14.05
CA ALA A 83 4.47 -5.47 14.34
C ALA A 83 5.49 -4.64 13.52
N ALA A 84 6.57 -4.20 14.16
CA ALA A 84 7.69 -3.54 13.47
C ALA A 84 9.01 -3.79 14.22
N GLN A 85 10.10 -3.94 13.48
CA GLN A 85 11.47 -3.92 14.00
C GLN A 85 12.27 -2.84 13.30
N TRP A 86 13.23 -2.28 14.00
CA TRP A 86 14.27 -1.44 13.40
C TRP A 86 15.03 -2.18 12.31
N ILE A 87 15.19 -1.54 11.17
CA ILE A 87 16.05 -1.97 10.07
C ILE A 87 17.20 -0.99 9.89
N ALA A 88 18.37 -1.50 9.52
CA ALA A 88 19.61 -0.74 9.38
C ALA A 88 20.39 -1.21 8.15
N PRO A 89 21.28 -0.39 7.58
CA PRO A 89 22.14 -0.83 6.48
C PRO A 89 23.19 -1.85 6.94
N SER A 90 23.58 -1.79 8.22
CA SER A 90 24.49 -2.74 8.85
C SER A 90 24.31 -2.75 10.37
N SER A 91 24.89 -3.73 11.06
CA SER A 91 24.95 -3.77 12.52
C SER A 91 26.14 -2.99 13.11
N SER A 92 26.74 -2.12 12.31
CA SER A 92 27.94 -1.34 12.63
C SER A 92 27.80 0.10 12.16
N SER A 93 28.78 0.93 12.50
CA SER A 93 28.86 2.30 11.99
C SER A 93 28.81 2.34 10.47
N VAL A 94 28.05 3.28 9.94
CA VAL A 94 27.96 3.56 8.51
C VAL A 94 28.32 5.02 8.24
N PRO A 95 28.76 5.38 7.01
CA PRO A 95 29.15 6.76 6.72
C PRO A 95 28.03 7.77 6.92
N ASP A 96 28.40 9.03 7.14
CA ASP A 96 27.47 10.16 7.07
C ASP A 96 26.83 10.27 5.70
N GLY A 97 25.58 10.72 5.70
CA GLY A 97 24.85 10.98 4.48
C GLY A 97 23.40 10.50 4.52
N THR A 98 22.79 10.54 3.36
CA THR A 98 21.38 10.22 3.18
C THR A 98 21.20 8.74 2.83
N TYR A 99 20.22 8.11 3.46
CA TYR A 99 19.83 6.72 3.23
C TYR A 99 18.35 6.67 2.84
N THR A 100 18.04 6.12 1.67
CA THR A 100 16.66 6.04 1.17
C THR A 100 16.15 4.61 1.25
N TYR A 101 15.27 4.35 2.21
CA TYR A 101 14.61 3.06 2.40
C TYR A 101 13.30 3.03 1.61
N THR A 102 13.21 2.16 0.62
CA THR A 102 12.06 2.08 -0.31
C THR A 102 11.31 0.77 -0.12
N THR A 103 10.00 0.86 0.06
CA THR A 103 9.05 -0.26 0.05
C THR A 103 7.98 -0.04 -1.03
N SER A 104 7.15 -1.05 -1.26
CA SER A 104 6.08 -0.99 -2.27
C SER A 104 4.80 -1.64 -1.78
N PHE A 105 3.68 -1.17 -2.32
CA PHE A 105 2.35 -1.73 -2.06
C PHE A 105 1.48 -1.59 -3.32
N THR A 106 0.36 -2.29 -3.39
CA THR A 106 -0.52 -2.26 -4.56
C THR A 106 -1.88 -1.66 -4.22
N LEU A 107 -2.43 -0.92 -5.20
CA LEU A 107 -3.82 -0.45 -5.15
C LEU A 107 -4.60 -1.13 -6.27
N GLY A 108 -5.81 -1.62 -5.96
CA GLY A 108 -6.68 -2.22 -6.97
C GLY A 108 -7.08 -1.23 -8.08
N ALA A 109 -7.44 -1.74 -9.26
CA ALA A 109 -7.82 -0.90 -10.41
C ALA A 109 -9.05 -0.02 -10.15
N GLY A 110 -9.95 -0.46 -9.26
CA GLY A 110 -11.12 0.30 -8.83
C GLY A 110 -10.88 1.27 -7.67
N ALA A 111 -9.62 1.43 -7.21
CA ALA A 111 -9.31 2.28 -6.07
C ALA A 111 -9.68 3.75 -6.34
N LEU A 112 -10.41 4.35 -5.40
CA LEU A 112 -10.73 5.76 -5.39
C LEU A 112 -9.56 6.52 -4.76
N ILE A 113 -8.70 7.10 -5.60
CA ILE A 113 -7.48 7.80 -5.16
C ILE A 113 -7.70 8.81 -4.02
N PRO A 114 -8.75 9.67 -4.02
CA PRO A 114 -8.98 10.61 -2.92
C PRO A 114 -9.28 9.96 -1.56
N SER A 115 -9.64 8.67 -1.55
CA SER A 115 -9.94 7.91 -0.32
C SER A 115 -8.76 7.08 0.18
N VAL A 116 -7.63 7.06 -0.55
CA VAL A 116 -6.45 6.33 -0.11
C VAL A 116 -5.84 7.09 1.07
N GLU A 117 -5.69 6.37 2.17
CA GLU A 117 -5.07 6.87 3.39
C GLU A 117 -4.04 5.85 3.89
N ILE A 118 -2.82 6.33 4.17
CA ILE A 118 -1.79 5.59 4.89
C ILE A 118 -1.44 6.39 6.13
N GLY A 119 -1.54 5.77 7.30
CA GLY A 119 -1.27 6.41 8.58
C GLY A 119 -0.40 5.54 9.46
N GLY A 120 0.42 6.17 10.29
CA GLY A 120 1.33 5.43 11.15
C GLY A 120 2.23 6.31 11.97
N ARG A 121 3.31 5.69 12.42
CA ARG A 121 4.41 6.34 13.12
C ARG A 121 5.75 5.80 12.63
N PHE A 122 6.74 6.67 12.70
CA PHE A 122 8.10 6.39 12.26
C PHE A 122 9.11 7.05 13.19
N THR A 123 10.35 6.60 13.10
CA THR A 123 11.52 7.33 13.59
C THR A 123 12.78 6.76 12.94
N ALA A 124 13.89 7.46 13.06
CA ALA A 124 15.16 7.09 12.47
C ALA A 124 16.32 7.42 13.42
N ASP A 125 17.48 6.86 13.12
CA ASP A 125 18.76 7.28 13.68
C ASP A 125 19.62 7.82 12.52
N ASP A 126 19.81 9.13 12.33
CA ASP A 126 19.53 10.22 13.28
C ASP A 126 18.24 11.01 12.97
N GLN A 127 17.81 11.09 11.70
CA GLN A 127 16.74 11.98 11.24
C GLN A 127 15.92 11.37 10.10
N ILE A 128 14.65 11.78 9.97
CA ILE A 128 13.86 11.60 8.74
C ILE A 128 13.76 12.95 8.02
N ILE A 129 14.31 13.02 6.82
CA ILE A 129 14.33 14.23 6.00
C ILE A 129 13.02 14.40 5.26
N ASN A 130 12.52 13.32 4.64
CA ASN A 130 11.32 13.38 3.83
C ASN A 130 10.74 11.98 3.59
N VAL A 131 9.47 11.94 3.21
CA VAL A 131 8.81 10.75 2.66
C VAL A 131 8.41 11.05 1.23
N TYR A 132 8.65 10.09 0.33
CA TYR A 132 8.32 10.18 -1.08
C TYR A 132 7.29 9.13 -1.46
N LEU A 133 6.29 9.52 -2.24
CA LEU A 133 5.34 8.62 -2.88
C LEU A 133 5.55 8.67 -4.38
N ASN A 134 5.89 7.53 -4.99
CA ASN A 134 6.16 7.42 -6.43
C ASN A 134 7.16 8.47 -6.94
N GLY A 135 8.20 8.75 -6.14
CA GLY A 135 9.24 9.74 -6.45
C GLY A 135 8.88 11.20 -6.12
N HIS A 136 7.65 11.47 -5.66
CA HIS A 136 7.22 12.81 -5.28
C HIS A 136 7.37 13.05 -3.78
N ALA A 137 8.10 14.09 -3.41
CA ALA A 137 8.25 14.56 -2.04
C ALA A 137 6.90 14.93 -1.42
N LEU A 138 6.63 14.45 -0.20
CA LEU A 138 5.41 14.77 0.55
C LEU A 138 5.61 15.87 1.59
N GLY A 139 6.85 16.25 1.90
CA GLY A 139 7.17 17.21 2.96
C GLY A 139 6.94 16.66 4.36
N ILE A 140 6.87 15.33 4.49
CA ILE A 140 6.73 14.61 5.76
C ILE A 140 8.14 14.28 6.25
N GLY A 141 8.58 14.96 7.28
CA GLY A 141 9.87 14.74 7.91
C GLY A 141 9.82 15.11 9.38
N THR A 142 10.96 14.97 10.05
CA THR A 142 11.09 15.27 11.47
C THR A 142 11.96 16.51 11.66
N SER A 143 11.62 17.33 12.64
CA SER A 143 12.50 18.40 13.11
C SER A 143 13.41 17.86 14.22
N GLY A 144 14.73 18.09 14.10
CA GLY A 144 15.70 17.71 15.13
C GLY A 144 16.68 16.65 14.64
N ASP A 145 17.66 16.36 15.50
CA ASP A 145 18.70 15.36 15.31
C ASP A 145 18.58 14.28 16.39
N GLU A 146 19.17 13.11 16.17
CA GLU A 146 19.16 11.99 17.13
C GLU A 146 17.75 11.61 17.63
N ILE A 147 16.78 11.53 16.71
CA ILE A 147 15.36 11.38 17.07
C ILE A 147 14.96 9.95 17.48
N TYR A 148 15.92 9.03 17.50
CA TYR A 148 15.73 7.58 17.70
C TYR A 148 15.04 7.20 19.01
N GLY A 149 14.99 8.11 19.99
CA GLY A 149 14.32 7.94 21.29
C GLY A 149 12.81 8.27 21.28
N HIS A 150 12.26 8.77 20.17
CA HIS A 150 10.87 9.21 20.10
C HIS A 150 10.17 8.77 18.80
N TRP A 151 8.88 8.44 18.92
CA TRP A 151 8.01 8.18 17.78
C TRP A 151 7.38 9.47 17.25
N PHE A 152 7.30 9.58 15.92
CA PHE A 152 6.60 10.66 15.24
C PHE A 152 5.45 10.09 14.42
N ASN A 153 4.29 10.71 14.49
CA ASN A 153 3.15 10.28 13.70
C ASN A 153 3.20 10.91 12.30
N PHE A 154 2.72 10.17 11.30
CA PHE A 154 2.54 10.68 9.95
C PHE A 154 1.24 10.18 9.34
N SER A 155 0.75 10.91 8.33
CA SER A 155 -0.39 10.52 7.51
C SER A 155 -0.18 10.97 6.08
N ILE A 156 -0.54 10.11 5.13
CA ILE A 156 -0.56 10.33 3.70
C ILE A 156 -1.99 10.10 3.26
N ALA A 157 -2.74 11.19 3.08
CA ALA A 157 -4.13 11.17 2.66
C ALA A 157 -4.33 12.13 1.50
N ASN A 158 -5.29 11.83 0.62
CA ASN A 158 -5.69 12.71 -0.48
C ASN A 158 -4.52 13.15 -1.39
N SER A 159 -3.51 12.29 -1.56
CA SER A 159 -2.36 12.57 -2.42
C SER A 159 -2.70 12.25 -3.88
N ALA A 160 -2.42 13.19 -4.77
CA ALA A 160 -2.55 12.99 -6.21
C ALA A 160 -1.50 12.02 -6.78
N TYR A 161 -0.50 11.63 -5.98
CA TYR A 161 0.60 10.78 -6.42
C TYR A 161 0.30 9.28 -6.30
N PHE A 162 -0.80 8.87 -5.68
CA PHE A 162 -1.21 7.46 -5.68
C PHE A 162 -1.65 7.03 -7.09
N LEU A 163 -1.33 5.78 -7.45
CA LEU A 163 -1.64 5.17 -8.73
C LEU A 163 -2.55 3.95 -8.52
N ALA A 164 -3.74 3.96 -9.12
CA ALA A 164 -4.67 2.83 -9.05
C ALA A 164 -4.29 1.73 -10.05
N GLY A 165 -4.59 0.48 -9.70
CA GLY A 165 -4.37 -0.68 -10.57
C GLY A 165 -2.91 -1.07 -10.78
N THR A 166 -1.99 -0.54 -9.97
CA THR A 166 -0.55 -0.76 -10.11
C THR A 166 0.16 -0.69 -8.76
N THR A 167 1.44 -1.06 -8.78
CA THR A 167 2.38 -0.88 -7.67
C THR A 167 2.69 0.59 -7.45
N ASN A 168 2.68 0.98 -6.18
CA ASN A 168 3.12 2.26 -5.66
C ASN A 168 4.39 2.05 -4.84
N TYR A 169 5.26 3.06 -4.79
CA TYR A 169 6.51 3.04 -4.05
C TYR A 169 6.50 4.11 -2.97
N LEU A 170 6.82 3.71 -1.74
CA LEU A 170 6.97 4.61 -0.61
C LEU A 170 8.44 4.60 -0.19
N ALA A 171 9.08 5.77 -0.18
CA ALA A 171 10.47 5.91 0.23
C ALA A 171 10.61 6.83 1.43
N PHE A 172 11.35 6.36 2.44
CA PHE A 172 11.70 7.09 3.64
C PHE A 172 13.17 7.51 3.52
N GLU A 173 13.39 8.81 3.45
CA GLU A 173 14.72 9.38 3.38
C GLU A 173 15.20 9.72 4.79
N THR A 174 16.21 8.99 5.28
CA THR A 174 16.86 9.28 6.55
C THR A 174 18.21 9.92 6.34
N LYS A 175 18.74 10.56 7.38
CA LYS A 175 20.09 11.14 7.37
C LYS A 175 20.86 10.69 8.60
N ASN A 176 22.07 10.17 8.36
CA ASN A 176 23.09 9.92 9.37
C ASN A 176 24.00 11.15 9.44
N THR A 177 24.16 11.73 10.62
CA THR A 177 24.95 12.94 10.88
C THR A 177 26.15 12.71 11.79
N HIS A 178 26.26 11.54 12.42
CA HIS A 178 27.28 11.22 13.42
C HIS A 178 28.21 10.05 13.05
N GLY A 179 28.14 9.53 11.83
CA GLY A 179 28.99 8.45 11.33
C GLY A 179 28.84 7.16 12.12
N SER A 180 27.67 6.97 12.75
CA SER A 180 27.38 5.88 13.67
C SER A 180 26.42 4.88 13.02
N VAL A 181 25.81 4.02 13.83
CA VAL A 181 24.75 3.12 13.36
C VAL A 181 23.55 3.97 12.92
N ASN A 182 23.08 3.73 11.70
CA ASN A 182 21.85 4.34 11.17
C ASN A 182 20.71 3.32 11.23
N GLY A 183 19.48 3.79 11.40
CA GLY A 183 18.31 2.93 11.39
C GLY A 183 17.04 3.63 10.97
N LEU A 184 16.06 2.84 10.55
CA LEU A 184 14.69 3.24 10.32
C LEU A 184 13.74 2.26 11.01
N ILE A 185 12.69 2.76 11.63
CA ILE A 185 11.54 1.96 12.01
C ILE A 185 10.25 2.64 11.57
N VAL A 186 9.37 1.88 10.92
CA VAL A 186 8.06 2.37 10.46
C VAL A 186 7.00 1.36 10.87
N GLN A 187 5.95 1.86 11.51
CA GLN A 187 4.73 1.13 11.79
C GLN A 187 3.56 1.89 11.15
N MET A 188 2.86 1.27 10.22
CA MET A 188 1.82 1.89 9.41
C MET A 188 0.75 0.90 8.98
N THR A 189 -0.41 1.45 8.66
CA THR A 189 -1.51 0.74 8.02
C THR A 189 -2.10 1.62 6.94
N GLY A 190 -2.72 1.04 5.94
CA GLY A 190 -3.35 1.79 4.87
C GLY A 190 -4.67 1.19 4.43
N SER A 191 -5.55 2.02 3.91
CA SER A 191 -6.81 1.59 3.31
C SER A 191 -7.26 2.52 2.19
N TYR A 192 -8.18 2.04 1.36
CA TYR A 192 -8.82 2.84 0.32
C TYR A 192 -10.24 2.33 0.06
N ASN A 193 -11.10 3.19 -0.44
CA ASN A 193 -12.41 2.79 -0.95
C ASN A 193 -12.29 2.42 -2.43
N ALA A 194 -13.09 1.47 -2.90
CA ALA A 194 -13.13 1.11 -4.33
C ALA A 194 -14.53 1.23 -4.91
N VAL A 195 -14.61 1.55 -6.20
CA VAL A 195 -15.84 1.36 -6.97
C VAL A 195 -15.91 -0.10 -7.37
N PRO A 196 -16.96 -0.86 -6.99
CA PRO A 196 -17.18 -2.20 -7.51
C PRO A 196 -17.22 -2.13 -9.03
N GLU A 197 -16.50 -3.01 -9.73
CA GLU A 197 -16.54 -3.04 -11.19
C GLU A 197 -18.01 -3.09 -11.64
N PRO A 198 -18.48 -2.15 -12.49
CA PRO A 198 -19.88 -2.07 -12.79
C PRO A 198 -20.35 -3.38 -13.41
N ALA A 199 -21.60 -3.73 -13.15
CA ALA A 199 -22.30 -4.90 -13.69
C ALA A 199 -22.25 -5.04 -15.23
N SER A 200 -21.54 -4.17 -15.95
CA SER A 200 -21.09 -4.30 -17.34
C SER A 200 -20.51 -5.67 -17.68
N VAL A 201 -19.74 -6.31 -16.79
CA VAL A 201 -19.26 -7.70 -17.00
C VAL A 201 -20.41 -8.70 -16.93
N ALA A 202 -21.32 -8.52 -15.96
CA ALA A 202 -22.54 -9.31 -15.88
C ALA A 202 -23.47 -9.07 -17.10
N MET A 203 -23.53 -7.84 -17.61
CA MET A 203 -24.30 -7.47 -18.80
C MET A 203 -23.66 -7.97 -20.10
N MET A 204 -22.32 -8.04 -20.20
CA MET A 204 -21.64 -8.72 -21.30
C MET A 204 -21.92 -10.23 -21.27
N GLY A 205 -21.90 -10.85 -20.09
CA GLY A 205 -22.26 -12.26 -19.90
C GLY A 205 -23.71 -12.54 -20.30
N LEU A 206 -24.66 -11.72 -19.82
CA LEU A 206 -26.08 -11.84 -20.15
C LEU A 206 -26.36 -11.53 -21.64
N GLY A 207 -25.69 -10.52 -22.20
CA GLY A 207 -25.79 -10.14 -23.60
C GLY A 207 -25.27 -11.22 -24.55
N GLY A 208 -24.16 -11.88 -24.21
CA GLY A 208 -23.61 -13.01 -24.96
C GLY A 208 -24.55 -14.23 -24.95
N VAL A 209 -25.14 -14.56 -23.80
CA VAL A 209 -26.12 -15.64 -23.67
C VAL A 209 -27.39 -15.34 -24.48
N ALA A 210 -27.89 -14.10 -24.44
CA ALA A 210 -29.03 -13.67 -25.24
C ALA A 210 -28.73 -13.77 -26.75
N ALA A 211 -27.58 -13.29 -27.21
CA ALA A 211 -27.17 -13.37 -28.61
C ALA A 211 -27.09 -14.81 -29.13
N LEU A 212 -26.55 -15.74 -28.34
CA LEU A 212 -26.51 -17.17 -28.67
C LEU A 212 -27.91 -17.79 -28.75
N ALA A 213 -28.81 -17.43 -27.84
CA ALA A 213 -30.19 -17.92 -27.85
C ALA A 213 -30.98 -17.41 -29.08
N PHE A 214 -30.79 -16.15 -29.48
CA PHE A 214 -31.42 -15.59 -30.68
C PHE A 214 -30.79 -16.11 -31.98
N GLY A 215 -29.47 -16.34 -32.01
CA GLY A 215 -28.77 -16.94 -33.15
C GLY A 215 -29.25 -18.36 -33.48
N ARG A 216 -29.43 -19.21 -32.45
CA ARG A 216 -29.91 -20.60 -32.62
C ARG A 216 -31.34 -20.70 -33.15
N ARG A 217 -32.21 -19.73 -32.84
CA ARG A 217 -33.60 -19.70 -33.34
C ARG A 217 -33.69 -19.35 -34.83
N ARG A 218 -32.78 -18.53 -35.35
CA ARG A 218 -32.75 -18.18 -36.79
C ARG A 218 -32.28 -19.33 -37.68
N ILE A 219 -31.41 -20.20 -37.18
CA ILE A 219 -30.92 -21.37 -37.93
C ILE A 219 -32.01 -22.42 -38.10
N LYS A 220 -32.85 -22.65 -37.08
CA LYS A 220 -33.98 -23.59 -37.16
C LYS A 220 -35.16 -23.12 -38.02
N ALA A 221 -35.26 -21.83 -38.34
CA ALA A 221 -36.34 -21.29 -39.18
C ALA A 221 -36.01 -21.27 -40.68
N ARG A 222 -34.83 -21.78 -41.07
CA ARG A 222 -34.35 -21.85 -42.46
C ARG A 222 -34.11 -23.29 -42.95
N ALA A 223 -34.50 -24.28 -42.16
CA ALA A 223 -34.56 -25.69 -42.54
C ALA A 223 -36.02 -26.11 -42.62
#